data_AF-A0A4Q0T0H7-F1
#
_entry.id   AF-A0A4Q0T0H7-F1
#
_cell.length_a   1.000
_cell.length_b   1.000
_cell.length_c   1.000
_cell.angle_alpha   90.00
_cell.angle_beta   90.00
_cell.angle_gamma   90.00
#
_symmetry.space_group_name_H-M   'P 1'
#
loop_
_entity.id
_entity.type
_entity.pdbx_description
1 polymer ?
#
loop_
_entity_poly.entity_id
_entity_poly.type
_entity_poly.pdbx_seq_one_letter_code
_entity_poly.pdbx_strand_id
1 'polypeptide(L)' 'MALDPYDIALSKLERNSQKDRDDVRYLSRTVPFSLPTLQERYEAELRWQLGRPDREDLTMKLWMEMLSE' A
#
# COMPACT_ATOMS: atom_id res chain seq x y z
N MET A 1 21.51 -2.22 2.64
CA MET A 1 20.25 -2.85 3.10
C MET A 1 19.15 -2.32 2.19
N ALA A 2 18.49 -3.18 1.41
CA ALA A 2 17.36 -2.75 0.59
C ALA A 2 16.13 -2.60 1.50
N LEU A 3 15.34 -1.56 1.31
CA LEU A 3 14.06 -1.40 2.02
C LEU A 3 13.08 -2.45 1.51
N ASP A 4 12.28 -3.01 2.42
CA ASP A 4 11.20 -3.94 2.08
C ASP A 4 10.19 -3.20 1.18
N PRO A 5 9.79 -3.78 0.02
CA PRO A 5 8.86 -3.14 -0.90
C PRO A 5 7.48 -2.83 -0.29
N TYR A 6 7.02 -3.62 0.67
CA TYR A 6 5.74 -3.36 1.35
C TYR A 6 5.87 -2.17 2.30
N ASP A 7 6.99 -2.01 3.01
CA ASP A 7 7.24 -0.82 3.85
C ASP A 7 7.23 0.45 2.99
N ILE A 8 7.86 0.38 1.81
CA ILE A 8 7.85 1.50 0.85
C ILE A 8 6.41 1.81 0.41
N ALA A 9 5.62 0.80 0.03
CA ALA A 9 4.24 1.01 -0.41
C ALA A 9 3.37 1.58 0.72
N LEU A 10 3.44 1.02 1.93
CA LEU A 10 2.65 1.45 3.08
C LEU A 10 3.01 2.86 3.55
N SER A 11 4.28 3.27 3.45
CA SER A 11 4.71 4.64 3.75
C SER A 11 4.07 5.72 2.86
N LYS A 12 3.46 5.31 1.73
CA LYS A 12 2.82 6.19 0.75
C LYS A 12 1.30 6.28 0.94
N LEU A 13 0.71 5.44 1.81
CA LEU A 13 -0.73 5.26 1.91
C LEU A 13 -1.47 6.53 2.36
N GLU A 14 -1.01 7.21 3.42
CA GLU A 14 -1.70 8.40 3.94
C GLU A 14 -1.66 9.60 2.98
N ARG A 15 -0.58 9.71 2.19
CA ARG A 15 -0.41 10.78 1.18
C ARG A 15 -1.27 10.55 -0.04
N ASN A 16 -1.32 9.31 -0.53
CA ASN A 16 -2.15 8.86 -1.67
C ASN A 16 -2.19 9.86 -2.85
N SER A 17 -1.04 10.47 -3.18
CA SER A 17 -0.95 11.34 -4.35
C SER A 17 -0.97 10.51 -5.64
N GLN A 18 -1.14 11.16 -6.80
CA GLN A 18 -1.03 10.44 -8.09
C GLN A 18 0.34 9.77 -8.23
N LYS A 19 1.42 10.48 -7.87
CA LYS A 19 2.77 9.94 -7.88
C LYS A 19 2.92 8.73 -6.96
N ASP A 20 2.34 8.77 -5.77
CA ASP A 20 2.39 7.63 -4.84
C ASP A 20 1.69 6.39 -5.42
N ARG A 21 0.54 6.56 -6.07
CA ARG A 21 -0.16 5.47 -6.78
C ARG A 21 0.67 4.90 -7.94
N ASP A 22 1.29 5.77 -8.73
CA ASP A 22 2.14 5.37 -9.84
C ASP A 22 3.38 4.61 -9.34
N ASP A 23 3.99 5.06 -8.23
CA ASP A 23 5.12 4.40 -7.59
C ASP A 23 4.73 2.99 -7.08
N VAL A 24 3.56 2.84 -6.43
CA VAL A 24 3.09 1.52 -5.96
C VAL A 24 2.76 0.59 -7.12
N ARG A 25 2.15 1.11 -8.19
CA ARG A 25 1.90 0.35 -9.43
C ARG A 25 3.21 -0.08 -10.11
N TYR A 26 4.23 0.77 -10.08
CA TYR A 26 5.54 0.41 -10.59
C TYR A 26 6.20 -0.68 -9.74
N LEU A 27 6.16 -0.55 -8.40
CA LEU A 27 6.67 -1.56 -7.48
C LEU A 27 6.00 -2.92 -7.70
N SER A 28 4.67 -2.96 -7.80
CA SER A 28 3.95 -4.22 -7.97
C SER A 28 4.30 -4.96 -9.26
N ARG A 29 4.81 -4.25 -10.27
CA ARG A 29 5.21 -4.81 -11.57
C ARG A 29 6.69 -5.16 -11.66
N THR A 30 7.53 -4.58 -10.80
CA THR A 30 8.99 -4.64 -10.92
C THR A 30 9.63 -5.61 -9.92
N VAL A 31 8.96 -5.88 -8.80
CA VAL A 31 9.43 -6.82 -7.77
C VAL A 31 8.36 -7.85 -7.44
N PRO A 32 8.73 -9.02 -6.88
CA PRO A 32 7.73 -9.93 -6.31
C PRO A 32 6.90 -9.20 -5.25
N PHE A 33 5.63 -8.96 -5.57
CA PHE A 33 4.74 -8.13 -4.76
C PHE A 33 3.36 -8.78 -4.69
N SER A 34 3.00 -9.26 -3.50
CA SER A 34 1.76 -9.98 -3.23
C SER A 34 0.72 -9.01 -2.66
N LEU A 35 -0.38 -8.81 -3.38
CA LEU A 35 -1.49 -7.97 -2.89
C LEU A 35 -2.07 -8.49 -1.57
N PRO A 36 -2.31 -9.82 -1.39
CA PRO A 36 -2.73 -10.33 -0.08
C PRO A 36 -1.76 -9.98 1.04
N THR A 37 -0.45 -10.02 0.78
CA THR A 37 0.57 -9.66 1.79
C THR A 37 0.56 -8.16 2.09
N LEU A 38 0.37 -7.29 1.09
CA LEU A 38 0.21 -5.86 1.33
C LEU A 38 -0.99 -5.57 2.24
N GLN A 39 -2.12 -6.23 1.98
CA GLN A 39 -3.33 -6.08 2.79
C GLN A 39 -3.14 -6.62 4.22
N GLU A 40 -2.54 -7.80 4.38
CA GLU A 40 -2.26 -8.38 5.70
C GLU A 40 -1.36 -7.47 6.53
N ARG A 41 -0.28 -6.93 5.93
CA ARG A 41 0.63 -6.03 6.63
C ARG A 41 -0.01 -4.69 6.96
N TYR A 42 -0.87 -4.18 6.08
CA TYR A 42 -1.68 -3.00 6.41
C TYR A 42 -2.51 -3.23 7.67
N GLU A 43 -3.29 -4.31 7.73
CA GLU A 43 -4.17 -4.63 8.86
C GLU A 43 -3.39 -4.89 10.16
N ALA A 44 -2.31 -5.66 10.08
CA ALA A 44 -1.56 -6.10 11.25
C ALA A 44 -0.57 -5.04 11.78
N GLU A 45 0.04 -4.25 10.90
CA GLU A 45 1.18 -3.41 11.26
C GLU A 45 0.86 -1.92 11.23
N LEU A 46 0.04 -1.45 10.28
CA LEU A 46 -0.19 -0.02 10.06
C LEU A 46 -1.55 0.47 10.57
N ARG A 47 -2.63 -0.30 10.39
CA ARG A 47 -4.00 0.19 10.56
C ARG A 47 -4.28 0.79 11.95
N TRP A 48 -3.81 0.13 13.01
CA TRP A 48 -4.09 0.54 14.40
C TRP A 48 -3.39 1.83 14.83
N GLN A 49 -2.35 2.27 14.11
CA GLN A 49 -1.57 3.47 14.42
C GLN A 49 -2.00 4.70 13.59
N LEU A 50 -2.91 4.54 12.63
CA LEU A 50 -3.37 5.62 11.76
C LEU A 50 -4.39 6.52 12.46
N GLY A 51 -4.35 7.82 12.13
CA GLY A 51 -5.26 8.81 12.70
C GLY A 51 -6.69 8.75 12.13
N ARG A 52 -6.88 8.18 10.93
CA ARG A 52 -8.19 8.08 10.26
C ARG A 52 -8.40 6.73 9.55
N PRO A 53 -8.31 5.60 10.27
CA PRO A 53 -8.26 4.26 9.67
C PRO A 53 -9.35 4.00 8.62
N ASP A 54 -10.58 4.50 8.79
CA ASP A 54 -11.66 4.33 7.79
C ASP A 54 -11.33 4.96 6.41
N ARG A 55 -10.62 6.09 6.38
CA ARG A 55 -10.14 6.72 5.12
C ARG A 55 -9.05 5.87 4.47
N GLU A 56 -8.13 5.38 5.28
CA GLU A 56 -7.01 4.59 4.79
C GLU A 56 -7.44 3.17 4.39
N ASP A 57 -8.48 2.61 5.02
CA ASP A 57 -9.14 1.36 4.60
C ASP A 57 -9.71 1.49 3.19
N LEU A 58 -10.43 2.60 2.93
CA LEU A 58 -10.94 2.90 1.59
C LEU A 58 -9.80 3.07 0.59
N THR A 59 -8.72 3.76 0.99
CA THR A 59 -7.55 3.94 0.13
C THR A 59 -6.90 2.60 -0.22
N MET A 60 -6.70 1.72 0.77
CA MET A 60 -6.17 0.38 0.58
C MET A 60 -7.06 -0.43 -0.36
N LYS A 61 -8.39 -0.42 -0.15
CA LYS A 61 -9.35 -1.08 -1.05
C LYS A 61 -9.19 -0.62 -2.50
N LEU A 62 -9.15 0.70 -2.74
CA LEU A 62 -8.99 1.27 -4.08
C LEU A 62 -7.63 0.92 -4.70
N TRP A 63 -6.56 0.85 -3.90
CA TRP A 63 -5.26 0.39 -4.38
C TRP A 63 -5.29 -1.09 -4.76
N MET A 64 -5.95 -1.94 -3.98
CA MET A 64 -6.09 -3.36 -4.30
C MET A 64 -6.83 -3.55 -5.63
N GLU A 65 -7.91 -2.81 -5.86
CA GLU A 65 -8.63 -2.76 -7.13
C GLU A 65 -7.70 -2.31 -8.27
N MET A 66 -7.03 -1.16 -8.11
CA MET A 66 -6.11 -0.58 -9.08
C MET A 66 -4.95 -1.50 -9.50
N LEU A 67 -4.43 -2.31 -8.57
CA LEU A 67 -3.27 -3.19 -8.77
C LEU A 67 -3.66 -4.59 -9.26
N SER A 68 -4.94 -4.96 -9.11
CA SER A 68 -5.47 -6.24 -9.60
C SER A 68 -5.81 -6.23 -11.09
N GLU A 69 -5.80 -5.04 -11.72
CA GLU A 69 -5.95 -4.78 -13.16
C GLU A 69 -4.61 -4.83 -13.92
#